data_AF-A0A8I0DMK8-F1
#
_entry.id   AF-A0A8I0DMK8-F1
#
_cell.length_a   1.000
_cell.length_b   1.000
_cell.length_c   1.000
_cell.angle_alpha   90.00
_cell.angle_beta   90.00
_cell.angle_gamma   90.00
#
_symmetry.space_group_name_H-M   'P 1'
#
loop_
_entity.id
_entity.type
_entity.pdbx_description
1 polymer ?
#
loop_
_entity_poly.entity_id
_entity_poly.type
_entity_poly.pdbx_seq_one_letter_code
_entity_poly.pdbx_strand_id
1 'polypeptide(L)'
;MLKDIISDISHQLKTPLAALISYNDILKNHESMSVEDKNMFIEFTSKQLDRMEWLITTLLKYARIESNVVKYNKDTIPLNNRGT
;
A
#
# COMPACT_ATOMS: atom_id res chain seq x y z
N MET A 1 14.77 8.59 -10.74
CA MET A 1 13.32 8.35 -10.83
C MET A 1 12.92 7.03 -10.19
N LEU A 2 13.18 5.85 -10.79
CA LEU A 2 12.79 4.57 -10.17
C LEU A 2 13.47 4.30 -8.81
N LYS A 3 14.77 4.59 -8.67
CA LYS A 3 15.49 4.45 -7.40
C LYS A 3 14.90 5.32 -6.28
N ASP A 4 14.43 6.51 -6.62
CA ASP A 4 13.84 7.45 -5.65
C ASP A 4 12.47 6.95 -5.17
N ILE A 5 11.65 6.42 -6.09
CA ILE A 5 10.36 5.78 -5.77
C ILE A 5 10.57 4.53 -4.92
N ILE A 6 11.57 3.69 -5.25
CA ILE A 6 11.91 2.52 -4.43
C ILE A 6 12.31 2.96 -3.02
N SER A 7 13.15 4.00 -2.90
CA SER A 7 13.58 4.52 -1.61
C SER A 7 12.39 5.03 -0.79
N ASP A 8 11.52 5.85 -1.40
CA ASP A 8 10.33 6.40 -0.74
C ASP A 8 9.35 5.30 -0.29
N ILE A 9 9.01 4.37 -1.17
CA ILE A 9 8.14 3.23 -0.82
C ILE A 9 8.76 2.36 0.27
N SER A 10 10.09 2.15 0.25
CA SER A 10 10.80 1.42 1.31
C SER A 10 10.69 2.14 2.65
N HIS A 11 10.81 3.47 2.69
CA HIS A 11 10.59 4.25 3.90
C HIS A 11 9.13 4.15 4.37
N GLN A 12 8.18 4.26 3.45
CA GLN A 12 6.76 4.17 3.78
C GLN A 12 6.31 2.78 4.25
N LEU A 13 7.02 1.71 3.87
CA LEU A 13 6.80 0.33 4.35
C LEU A 13 7.34 0.10 5.76
N LYS A 14 8.41 0.80 6.18
CA LYS A 14 8.98 0.63 7.54
C LYS A 14 7.97 0.98 8.64
N THR A 15 7.16 2.00 8.41
CA THR A 15 6.16 2.47 9.38
C THR A 15 5.05 1.45 9.67
N PRO A 16 4.28 0.94 8.68
CA PRO A 16 3.27 -0.10 8.93
C PRO A 16 3.90 -1.39 9.47
N LEU A 17 5.11 -1.75 9.04
CA LEU A 17 5.83 -2.90 9.58
C LEU A 17 6.13 -2.75 11.08
N ALA A 18 6.66 -1.59 11.50
CA ALA A 18 6.93 -1.32 12.91
C ALA A 18 5.65 -1.35 13.76
N ALA A 19 4.54 -0.81 13.23
CA ALA A 19 3.24 -0.88 13.89
C ALA A 19 2.76 -2.34 14.06
N LEU A 20 2.87 -3.16 13.01
CA LEU A 20 2.50 -4.58 13.05
C LEU A 20 3.33 -5.37 14.07
N ILE A 21 4.64 -5.09 14.18
CA ILE A 21 5.50 -5.70 15.20
C ILE A 21 4.99 -5.34 16.60
N SER A 22 4.75 -4.06 16.87
CA SER A 22 4.24 -3.60 18.16
C SER A 22 2.87 -4.21 18.50
N TYR A 23 1.94 -4.27 17.54
CA TYR A 23 0.63 -4.88 17.76
C TYR A 23 0.74 -6.37 18.06
N ASN A 24 1.61 -7.08 17.35
CA ASN A 24 1.89 -8.50 17.59
C ASN A 24 2.47 -8.72 18.99
N ASP A 25 3.41 -7.88 19.42
CA ASP A 25 4.00 -7.94 20.76
C ASP A 25 2.97 -7.69 21.86
N ILE A 26 2.08 -6.70 21.67
CA ILE A 26 0.99 -6.43 22.62
C ILE A 26 0.05 -7.65 22.70
N LEU A 27 -0.36 -8.20 21.55
CA LEU A 27 -1.26 -9.36 21.50
C LEU A 27 -0.64 -10.62 22.14
N LYS A 28 0.67 -10.82 22.02
CA LYS A 28 1.39 -11.95 22.63
C LYS A 28 1.55 -11.81 24.15
N ASN A 29 1.83 -10.60 24.63
CA ASN A 29 2.22 -10.38 26.02
C ASN A 29 1.04 -10.06 26.95
N HIS A 30 -0.17 -9.86 26.41
CA HIS A 30 -1.37 -9.53 27.20
C HIS A 30 -2.45 -10.63 27.10
N GLU A 31 -2.25 -11.71 27.87
CA GLU A 31 -3.18 -12.86 27.90
C GLU A 31 -4.59 -12.51 28.41
N SER A 32 -4.68 -11.54 29.33
CA SER A 32 -5.94 -11.08 29.95
C SER A 32 -6.66 -9.98 29.15
N MET A 33 -6.33 -9.81 27.88
CA MET A 33 -6.98 -8.82 27.00
C MET A 33 -8.43 -9.22 26.68
N SER A 34 -9.34 -8.24 26.70
CA SER A 34 -10.74 -8.42 26.32
C SER A 34 -10.88 -8.86 24.86
N VAL A 35 -12.02 -9.46 24.51
CA VAL A 35 -12.29 -9.88 23.12
C VAL A 35 -12.42 -8.66 22.23
N GLU A 36 -13.00 -7.58 22.75
CA GLU A 36 -13.19 -6.29 22.08
C GLU A 36 -11.84 -5.67 21.69
N ASP A 37 -10.88 -5.63 22.63
CA ASP A 37 -9.54 -5.10 22.37
C ASP A 37 -8.77 -5.98 21.36
N LYS A 38 -8.89 -7.30 21.47
CA LYS A 38 -8.29 -8.23 20.49
C LYS A 38 -8.81 -7.95 19.08
N ASN A 39 -10.13 -7.80 18.92
CA ASN A 39 -10.75 -7.46 17.64
C ASN A 39 -10.28 -6.10 17.12
N MET A 40 -10.08 -5.12 18.01
CA MET A 40 -9.54 -3.81 17.64
C MET A 40 -8.10 -3.92 17.08
N PHE A 41 -7.23 -4.69 17.73
CA PHE A 41 -5.86 -4.92 17.23
C PHE A 41 -5.83 -5.72 15.93
N ILE A 42 -6.74 -6.69 15.75
CA ILE A 42 -6.90 -7.40 14.48
C ILE A 42 -7.28 -6.42 13.36
N GLU A 43 -8.25 -5.54 13.60
CA GLU A 43 -8.65 -4.51 12.63
C GLU A 43 -7.50 -3.54 12.31
N PHE A 44 -6.71 -3.13 13.31
CA PHE A 44 -5.52 -2.30 13.08
C PHE A 44 -4.46 -3.03 12.26
N THR A 45 -4.27 -4.31 12.52
CA THR A 45 -3.36 -5.18 11.75
C THR A 45 -3.79 -5.25 10.30
N SER A 46 -5.08 -5.53 10.03
CA SER A 46 -5.64 -5.58 8.67
C SER A 46 -5.39 -4.28 7.91
N LYS A 47 -5.65 -3.12 8.54
CA LYS A 47 -5.40 -1.82 7.90
C LYS A 47 -3.94 -1.57 7.52
N GLN A 48 -2.99 -2.02 8.35
CA GLN A 48 -1.56 -1.88 8.01
C GLN A 48 -1.17 -2.83 6.88
N LEU A 49 -1.73 -4.05 6.83
CA LEU A 49 -1.52 -4.99 5.73
C LEU A 49 -2.05 -4.43 4.40
N ASP A 50 -3.26 -3.88 4.39
CA ASP A 50 -3.86 -3.24 3.21
C ASP A 50 -2.98 -2.08 2.70
N ARG A 51 -2.45 -1.27 3.62
CA ARG A 51 -1.52 -0.18 3.28
C ARG A 51 -0.24 -0.72 2.64
N MET A 52 0.33 -1.79 3.18
CA MET A 52 1.53 -2.41 2.62
C MET A 52 1.26 -3.01 1.23
N GLU A 53 0.11 -3.67 1.04
CA GLU A 53 -0.30 -4.21 -0.27
C GLU A 53 -0.42 -3.10 -1.32
N TRP A 54 -1.05 -1.98 -0.96
CA TRP A 54 -1.17 -0.82 -1.84
C TRP A 54 0.20 -0.25 -2.25
N LEU A 55 1.13 -0.14 -1.30
CA LEU A 55 2.50 0.34 -1.56
C LEU A 55 3.26 -0.60 -2.50
N ILE A 56 3.20 -1.91 -2.27
CA ILE A 56 3.84 -2.92 -3.11
C ILE A 56 3.25 -2.92 -4.52
N THR A 57 1.92 -2.87 -4.62
CA THR A 57 1.22 -2.79 -5.92
C THR A 57 1.61 -1.54 -6.69
N THR A 58 1.71 -0.41 -6.01
CA THR A 58 2.15 0.87 -6.59
C THR A 58 3.58 0.76 -7.11
N LEU A 59 4.50 0.20 -6.33
CA LEU A 59 5.88 -0.04 -6.76
C LEU A 59 5.96 -0.89 -8.03
N LEU A 60 5.22 -2.00 -8.08
CA LEU A 60 5.20 -2.91 -9.23
C LEU A 60 4.62 -2.22 -10.48
N LYS A 61 3.59 -1.37 -10.34
CA LYS A 61 3.05 -0.57 -11.44
C LYS A 61 4.09 0.40 -12.00
N TYR A 62 4.81 1.12 -11.12
CA TYR A 62 5.88 2.03 -11.54
C TYR A 62 7.02 1.30 -12.24
N ALA A 63 7.47 0.16 -11.70
CA ALA A 63 8.51 -0.65 -12.33
C ALA A 63 8.12 -1.11 -13.74
N ARG A 64 6.85 -1.50 -13.94
CA ARG A 64 6.32 -1.88 -15.27
C ARG A 64 6.33 -0.71 -16.25
N ILE A 65 5.92 0.49 -15.81
CA ILE A 65 5.93 1.71 -16.65
C ILE A 65 7.36 2.07 -17.07
N GLU A 66 8.29 2.12 -16.11
CA GLU A 66 9.71 2.46 -16.37
C GLU A 66 10.40 1.43 -17.29
N SER A 67 10.02 0.15 -17.21
CA SER A 67 10.58 -0.89 -18.08
C SER A 67 10.14 -0.77 -19.55
N ASN A 68 9.31 0.22 -19.91
CA ASN A 68 8.77 0.42 -21.27
C ASN A 68 7.97 -0.79 -21.82
N VAL A 69 7.59 -1.72 -20.93
CA VAL A 69 6.78 -2.92 -21.24
C VAL A 69 5.32 -2.56 -21.49
N VAL A 70 4.89 -1.39 -21.01
CA VAL A 70 3.54 -0.85 -21.28
C VAL A 70 3.51 -0.31 -22.71
N LYS A 71 2.98 -1.11 -23.66
CA LYS A 71 2.62 -0.60 -24.99
C LYS A 71 1.45 0.36 -24.83
N TYR A 72 1.72 1.65 -25.02
CA TYR A 72 0.66 2.66 -25.12
C TYR A 72 -0.13 2.43 -26.41
N ASN A 73 -1.41 2.05 -26.29
CA ASN A 73 -2.31 2.08 -27.43
C ASN A 73 -2.82 3.51 -27.59
N LYS A 74 -2.28 4.25 -28.56
CA LYS A 74 -2.71 5.61 -28.86
C LYS A 74 -3.91 5.54 -29.81
N ASP A 75 -5.10 5.73 -29.26
CA ASP A 75 -6.30 5.90 -30.07
C ASP A 75 -6.64 7.39 -30.18
N THR A 76 -6.97 7.84 -31.39
CA THR A 76 -7.45 9.20 -31.65
C THR A 76 -8.88 9.30 -31.15
N ILE A 77 -9.07 9.82 -29.94
CA ILE A 77 -10.41 10.05 -29.38
C ILE A 77 -10.86 11.45 -29.82
N PRO A 78 -11.96 11.59 -30.58
CA PRO A 78 -12.53 12.89 -30.89
C PRO A 78 -12.87 13.60 -29.58
N LEU A 79 -12.22 14.73 -29.33
CA LEU A 79 -12.63 15.65 -28.26
C LEU A 79 -13.93 16.29 -28.72
N ASN A 80 -15.06 15.61 -28.50
CA ASN A 80 -16.35 16.18 -28.83
C ASN A 80 -16.57 17.38 -27.91
N ASN A 81 -16.35 18.57 -28.47
CA ASN A 81 -16.79 19.83 -27.89
C ASN A 81 -18.29 19.70 -27.64
N ARG A 82 -18.70 19.59 -26.37
CA ARG A 82 -20.06 19.94 -26.00
C ARG A 82 -20.20 21.45 -26.21
N GLY A 83 -20.62 21.81 -27.41
CA GLY A 83 -21.22 23.11 -27.67
C GLY A 83 -22.55 23.22 -26.93
N THR A 84 -22.84 24.46 -26.51
CA THR A 84 -24.08 25.02 -25.94
C THR A 84 -24.49 24.53 -24.56
#